data_AF-A0A1N7JMT3-F1
#
_entry.id   AF-A0A1N7JMT3-F1
#
_cell.length_a   1.000
_cell.length_b   1.000
_cell.length_c   1.000
_cell.angle_alpha   90.00
_cell.angle_beta   90.00
_cell.angle_gamma   90.00
#
_symmetry.space_group_name_H-M   'P 1'
#
loop_
_entity.id
_entity.type
_entity.pdbx_description
1 polymer ?
#
loop_
_entity_poly.entity_id
_entity_poly.type
_entity_poly.pdbx_seq_one_letter_code
_entity_poly.pdbx_strand_id
1 'polypeptide(L)'
;MRLLIGPSNAGKSTWIERTAPTNVCYAFQFVYGGFPSQDSVLHYNLLFLALARQKNSLSLESWDLLEDPFLDRCLSDGFTHEATVIVAPIGDLLSRAKRRRRIEKSLPRTGAYPKNTWLPILEVVNIHAMYQTLFDILESRAIPYQILFNGNRRKPQMHEITRSDVPAALSGTYVGLSDGEADAGWDRPLRTVCCRSMSVVRDDLRQFLLAPTKRLWLKAGALFSNVSTPKP
;
A
#
# COMPACT_ATOMS: atom_id res chain seq x y z
N MET A 1 -9.48 -2.19 14.81
CA MET A 1 -8.96 -2.82 13.56
C MET A 1 -7.44 -2.71 13.52
N ARG A 2 -6.73 -3.67 12.92
CA ARG A 2 -5.29 -3.56 12.61
C ARG A 2 -5.12 -3.10 11.16
N LEU A 3 -4.39 -2.01 10.94
CA LEU A 3 -4.10 -1.51 9.60
C LEU A 3 -2.79 -2.12 9.07
N LEU A 4 -2.84 -2.80 7.92
CA LEU A 4 -1.66 -3.28 7.21
C LEU A 4 -1.47 -2.43 5.95
N ILE A 5 -0.45 -1.56 5.94
CA ILE A 5 -0.31 -0.47 4.96
C ILE A 5 1.06 -0.47 4.27
N GLY A 6 1.08 -0.03 3.01
CA GLY A 6 2.30 0.12 2.20
C GLY A 6 1.98 0.34 0.72
N PRO A 7 2.94 0.74 -0.13
CA PRO A 7 2.71 1.22 -1.49
C PRO A 7 2.40 0.12 -2.51
N SER A 8 2.61 -1.15 -2.16
CA SER A 8 2.24 -2.26 -3.02
C SER A 8 1.69 -3.44 -2.22
N ASN A 9 0.87 -4.27 -2.86
CA ASN A 9 0.28 -5.43 -2.20
C ASN A 9 1.32 -6.49 -1.83
N ALA A 10 2.45 -6.60 -2.54
CA ALA A 10 3.32 -7.78 -2.48
C ALA A 10 3.85 -8.07 -1.07
N GLY A 11 4.34 -7.06 -0.35
CA GLY A 11 4.83 -7.29 1.01
C GLY A 11 3.74 -7.52 2.03
N LYS A 12 2.58 -6.91 1.83
CA LYS A 12 1.42 -7.10 2.70
C LYS A 12 0.82 -8.50 2.52
N SER A 13 0.72 -9.01 1.28
CA SER A 13 0.29 -10.39 1.02
C SER A 13 1.23 -11.40 1.71
N THR A 14 2.56 -11.20 1.62
CA THR A 14 3.53 -12.05 2.32
C THR A 14 3.38 -11.99 3.84
N TRP A 15 3.05 -10.82 4.40
CA TRP A 15 2.78 -10.70 5.84
C TRP A 15 1.54 -11.51 6.22
N ILE A 16 0.43 -11.35 5.48
CA ILE A 16 -0.83 -12.08 5.71
C ILE A 16 -0.63 -13.59 5.64
N GLU A 17 0.07 -14.08 4.61
CA GLU A 17 0.34 -15.51 4.44
C GLU A 17 1.10 -16.12 5.64
N ARG A 18 1.90 -15.32 6.35
CA ARG A 18 2.71 -15.79 7.48
C ARG A 18 2.02 -15.69 8.81
N THR A 19 1.37 -14.57 9.06
CA THR A 19 0.66 -14.34 10.33
C THR A 19 -0.68 -15.06 10.34
N ALA A 20 -1.15 -15.52 9.17
CA ALA A 20 -2.39 -16.26 8.98
C ALA A 20 -3.57 -15.68 9.79
N PRO A 21 -3.82 -14.37 9.72
CA PRO A 21 -4.90 -13.74 10.48
C PRO A 21 -6.25 -14.28 10.01
N THR A 22 -7.19 -14.40 10.94
CA THR A 22 -8.49 -15.02 10.72
C THR A 22 -9.47 -14.15 9.94
N ASN A 23 -9.33 -12.82 10.00
CA ASN A 23 -10.25 -11.87 9.38
C ASN A 23 -9.50 -10.80 8.57
N VAL A 24 -9.21 -11.09 7.29
CA VAL A 24 -8.53 -10.15 6.38
C VAL A 24 -9.53 -9.44 5.47
N CYS A 25 -9.51 -8.12 5.52
CA CYS A 25 -10.28 -7.26 4.64
C CYS A 25 -9.33 -6.52 3.69
N TYR A 26 -9.74 -6.31 2.44
CA TYR A 26 -8.96 -5.54 1.47
C TYR A 26 -9.68 -4.23 1.16
N ALA A 27 -8.98 -3.10 1.25
CA ALA A 27 -9.59 -1.77 1.09
C ALA A 27 -10.40 -1.61 -0.22
N PHE A 28 -9.95 -2.22 -1.31
CA PHE A 28 -10.64 -2.15 -2.60
C PHE A 28 -12.06 -2.77 -2.59
N GLN A 29 -12.38 -3.62 -1.61
CA GLN A 29 -13.70 -4.22 -1.45
C GLN A 29 -14.74 -3.22 -0.94
N PHE A 30 -14.30 -2.10 -0.35
CA PHE A 30 -15.15 -1.10 0.30
C PHE A 30 -15.31 0.19 -0.51
N VAL A 31 -14.83 0.22 -1.77
CA VAL A 31 -14.92 1.40 -2.66
C VAL A 31 -16.36 1.88 -2.85
N TYR A 32 -17.31 0.95 -2.82
CA TYR A 32 -18.74 1.24 -3.05
C TYR A 32 -19.54 1.38 -1.75
N GLY A 33 -18.87 1.45 -0.61
CA GLY A 33 -19.50 1.58 0.70
C GLY A 33 -19.24 0.39 1.61
N GLY A 34 -19.77 0.50 2.83
CA GLY A 34 -19.46 -0.41 3.94
C GLY A 34 -18.15 -0.05 4.63
N PHE A 35 -17.83 -0.80 5.67
CA PHE A 35 -16.59 -0.64 6.41
C PHE A 35 -16.21 -1.98 7.06
N PRO A 36 -14.92 -2.32 7.14
CA PRO A 36 -14.50 -3.58 7.75
C PRO A 36 -14.83 -3.60 9.25
N SER A 37 -14.93 -4.80 9.82
CA SER A 37 -15.15 -4.97 11.26
C SER A 37 -13.91 -4.56 12.07
N GLN A 38 -14.08 -4.16 13.32
CA GLN A 38 -12.99 -3.71 14.20
C GLN A 38 -12.00 -4.83 14.57
N ASP A 39 -12.37 -6.11 14.47
CA ASP A 39 -11.51 -7.27 14.71
C ASP A 39 -10.68 -7.68 13.48
N SER A 40 -10.86 -6.99 12.35
CA SER A 40 -10.18 -7.34 11.10
C SER A 40 -8.76 -6.77 10.98
N VAL A 41 -7.98 -7.38 10.08
CA VAL A 41 -6.77 -6.81 9.49
C VAL A 41 -7.15 -6.19 8.14
N LEU A 42 -7.03 -4.88 8.03
CA LEU A 42 -7.28 -4.17 6.78
C LEU A 42 -5.99 -4.04 5.96
N HIS A 43 -5.95 -4.74 4.84
CA HIS A 43 -4.93 -4.61 3.82
C HIS A 43 -5.20 -3.36 2.95
N TYR A 44 -4.45 -2.28 3.22
CA TYR A 44 -4.57 -0.99 2.54
C TYR A 44 -3.37 -0.72 1.62
N ASN A 45 -3.65 -0.30 0.38
CA ASN A 45 -2.60 0.14 -0.55
C ASN A 45 -2.41 1.65 -0.43
N LEU A 46 -1.23 2.10 -0.02
CA LEU A 46 -0.96 3.54 0.16
C LEU A 46 -1.14 4.34 -1.14
N LEU A 47 -0.97 3.69 -2.30
CA LEU A 47 -1.18 4.29 -3.62
C LEU A 47 -2.63 4.19 -4.13
N PHE A 48 -3.61 3.93 -3.26
CA PHE A 48 -4.99 3.69 -3.68
C PHE A 48 -5.59 4.87 -4.44
N LEU A 49 -5.41 6.10 -3.95
CA LEU A 49 -5.87 7.32 -4.62
C LEU A 49 -5.17 7.62 -5.94
N ALA A 50 -3.97 7.07 -6.19
CA ALA A 50 -3.20 7.39 -7.37
C ALA A 50 -3.97 7.10 -8.67
N LEU A 51 -4.81 6.05 -8.67
CA LEU A 51 -5.67 5.72 -9.82
C LEU A 51 -6.71 6.82 -10.10
N ALA A 52 -7.37 7.32 -9.07
CA ALA A 52 -8.35 8.39 -9.20
C ALA A 52 -7.68 9.70 -9.62
N ARG A 53 -6.51 10.01 -9.05
CA ARG A 53 -5.71 11.20 -9.41
C ARG A 53 -5.24 11.15 -10.85
N GLN A 54 -4.70 10.02 -11.31
CA GLN A 54 -4.28 9.82 -12.70
C GLN A 54 -5.46 10.02 -13.67
N LYS A 55 -6.64 9.46 -13.36
CA LYS A 55 -7.84 9.61 -14.20
C LYS A 55 -8.30 11.07 -14.32
N ASN A 56 -8.13 11.85 -13.25
CA ASN A 56 -8.54 13.25 -13.20
C ASN A 56 -7.39 14.23 -13.53
N SER A 57 -6.26 13.74 -14.05
CA SER A 57 -5.08 14.56 -14.39
C SER A 57 -4.56 15.40 -13.21
N LEU A 58 -4.68 14.88 -11.99
CA LEU A 58 -4.11 15.49 -10.79
C LEU A 58 -2.65 15.03 -10.60
N SER A 59 -1.85 15.82 -9.89
CA SER A 59 -0.45 15.48 -9.62
C SER A 59 -0.31 14.11 -8.95
N LEU A 60 0.64 13.32 -9.43
CA LEU A 60 1.01 12.01 -8.86
C LEU A 60 2.28 12.08 -8.01
N GLU A 61 2.97 13.21 -7.98
CA GLU A 61 4.22 13.35 -7.23
C GLU A 61 3.96 13.32 -5.72
N SER A 62 2.91 14.03 -5.28
CA SER A 62 2.46 14.09 -3.89
C SER A 62 0.97 14.41 -3.79
N TRP A 63 0.36 14.05 -2.66
CA TRP A 63 -1.00 14.42 -2.25
C TRP A 63 -1.16 14.23 -0.74
N ASP A 64 -2.17 14.85 -0.17
CA ASP A 64 -2.53 14.61 1.23
C ASP A 64 -3.23 13.24 1.34
N LEU A 65 -2.70 12.35 2.19
CA LEU A 65 -3.25 11.01 2.40
C LEU A 65 -4.69 11.04 2.93
N LEU A 66 -5.07 12.10 3.64
CA LEU A 66 -6.42 12.29 4.19
C LEU A 66 -7.42 12.80 3.14
N GLU A 67 -6.99 13.09 1.91
CA GLU A 67 -7.92 13.23 0.77
C GLU A 67 -8.70 11.94 0.50
N ASP A 68 -8.21 10.79 0.99
CA ASP A 68 -8.93 9.53 0.93
C ASP A 68 -9.84 9.40 2.17
N PRO A 69 -11.16 9.57 2.04
CA PRO A 69 -12.09 9.50 3.16
C PRO A 69 -12.19 8.09 3.73
N PHE A 70 -11.86 7.06 2.94
CA PHE A 70 -11.80 5.70 3.46
C PHE A 70 -10.59 5.57 4.39
N LEU A 71 -9.41 6.07 3.99
CA LEU A 71 -8.23 6.06 4.84
C LEU A 71 -8.40 6.99 6.05
N ASP A 72 -8.90 8.21 5.85
CA ASP A 72 -9.14 9.17 6.92
C ASP A 72 -10.07 8.59 7.99
N ARG A 73 -11.15 7.95 7.56
CA ARG A 73 -12.05 7.22 8.45
C ARG A 73 -11.36 6.03 9.14
N CYS A 74 -10.51 5.28 8.43
CA CYS A 74 -9.77 4.17 9.04
C CYS A 74 -8.83 4.68 10.14
N LEU A 75 -8.20 5.83 9.93
CA LEU A 75 -7.27 6.44 10.86
C LEU A 75 -7.98 7.29 11.90
N SER A 76 -9.30 7.48 11.83
CA SER A 76 -10.04 8.29 12.80
C SER A 76 -10.02 7.63 14.18
N ASP A 77 -10.10 8.47 15.22
CA ASP A 77 -9.96 8.06 16.62
C ASP A 77 -10.78 6.80 16.95
N GLY A 78 -10.09 5.80 17.50
CA GLY A 78 -10.69 4.56 17.99
C GLY A 78 -10.98 3.49 16.93
N PHE A 79 -10.80 3.77 15.63
CA PHE A 79 -11.08 2.75 14.60
C PHE A 79 -9.90 1.80 14.32
N THR A 80 -8.71 2.37 14.17
CA THR A 80 -7.45 1.62 14.06
C THR A 80 -6.75 1.60 15.42
N HIS A 81 -6.48 0.40 15.95
CA HIS A 81 -5.80 0.27 17.25
C HIS A 81 -4.28 0.13 17.11
N GLU A 82 -3.82 -0.31 15.95
CA GLU A 82 -2.40 -0.40 15.62
C GLU A 82 -2.22 -0.49 14.10
N ALA A 83 -1.04 -0.10 13.62
CA ALA A 83 -0.65 -0.23 12.23
C ALA A 83 0.62 -1.06 12.05
N THR A 84 0.70 -1.79 10.93
CA THR A 84 1.91 -2.43 10.44
C THR A 84 2.24 -1.82 9.08
N VAL A 85 3.34 -1.10 9.02
CA VAL A 85 3.80 -0.38 7.82
C VAL A 85 4.84 -1.23 7.10
N ILE A 86 4.52 -1.70 5.90
CA ILE A 86 5.44 -2.49 5.09
C ILE A 86 6.25 -1.56 4.18
N VAL A 87 7.57 -1.60 4.33
CA VAL A 87 8.54 -0.85 3.51
C VAL A 87 9.31 -1.81 2.62
N ALA A 88 9.53 -1.45 1.36
CA ALA A 88 10.36 -2.22 0.44
C ALA A 88 11.16 -1.28 -0.46
N PRO A 89 12.33 -1.71 -0.96
CA PRO A 89 13.13 -0.90 -1.87
C PRO A 89 12.33 -0.51 -3.12
N ILE A 90 12.50 0.72 -3.60
CA ILE A 90 11.78 1.23 -4.78
C ILE A 90 12.10 0.35 -6.01
N GLY A 91 13.37 -0.04 -6.18
CA GLY A 91 13.77 -0.97 -7.24
C GLY A 91 13.04 -2.31 -7.17
N ASP A 92 12.76 -2.81 -5.98
CA ASP A 92 11.98 -4.03 -5.77
C ASP A 92 10.49 -3.81 -6.08
N LEU A 93 9.92 -2.68 -5.67
CA LEU A 93 8.54 -2.31 -6.01
C LEU A 93 8.33 -2.25 -7.53
N LEU A 94 9.23 -1.59 -8.25
CA LEU A 94 9.23 -1.50 -9.71
C LEU A 94 9.39 -2.90 -10.35
N SER A 95 10.33 -3.71 -9.85
CA SER A 95 10.55 -5.09 -10.34
C SER A 95 9.33 -5.99 -10.10
N ARG A 96 8.64 -5.84 -8.96
CA ARG A 96 7.41 -6.57 -8.64
C ARG A 96 6.27 -6.11 -9.55
N ALA A 97 6.08 -4.80 -9.73
CA ALA A 97 5.06 -4.25 -10.64
C ALA A 97 5.26 -4.73 -12.08
N LYS A 98 6.51 -4.84 -12.55
CA LYS A 98 6.84 -5.34 -13.90
C LYS A 98 6.47 -6.80 -14.14
N ARG A 99 6.44 -7.63 -13.10
CA ARG A 99 6.19 -9.09 -13.17
C ARG A 99 4.79 -9.50 -12.73
N ARG A 100 4.08 -8.63 -12.00
CA ARG A 100 2.79 -8.94 -11.41
C ARG A 100 1.72 -9.11 -12.49
N ARG A 101 0.98 -10.22 -12.40
CA ARG A 101 -0.12 -10.55 -13.32
C ARG A 101 -1.51 -10.34 -12.71
N ARG A 102 -1.63 -10.39 -11.37
CA ARG A 102 -2.89 -10.27 -10.62
C ARG A 102 -2.76 -9.30 -9.45
N ILE A 103 -3.84 -8.60 -9.12
CA ILE A 103 -3.87 -7.62 -8.02
C ILE A 103 -3.57 -8.30 -6.68
N GLU A 104 -4.27 -9.40 -6.39
CA GLU A 104 -4.05 -10.22 -5.19
C GLU A 104 -4.22 -11.71 -5.52
N LYS A 105 -3.19 -12.51 -5.25
CA LYS A 105 -3.16 -13.93 -5.66
C LYS A 105 -3.99 -14.81 -4.73
N SER A 106 -4.09 -14.45 -3.46
CA SER A 106 -4.81 -15.21 -2.44
C SER A 106 -6.33 -15.18 -2.62
N LEU A 107 -6.85 -14.27 -3.44
CA LEU A 107 -8.28 -14.13 -3.68
C LEU A 107 -8.70 -14.79 -5.02
N PRO A 108 -9.76 -15.62 -5.01
CA PRO A 108 -10.15 -16.44 -6.17
C PRO A 108 -10.67 -15.62 -7.36
N ARG A 109 -11.05 -14.35 -7.18
CA ARG A 109 -11.65 -13.49 -8.22
C ARG A 109 -11.05 -12.08 -8.25
N THR A 110 -9.73 -11.97 -8.39
CA THR A 110 -9.09 -10.66 -8.59
C THR A 110 -8.76 -10.40 -10.05
N GLY A 111 -8.94 -9.14 -10.45
CA GLY A 111 -8.61 -8.69 -11.80
C GLY A 111 -7.13 -8.81 -12.12
N ALA A 112 -6.83 -8.71 -13.43
CA ALA A 112 -5.47 -8.56 -13.91
C ALA A 112 -4.82 -7.32 -13.28
N TYR A 113 -3.51 -7.39 -13.06
CA TYR A 113 -2.74 -6.23 -12.61
C TYR A 113 -2.40 -5.34 -13.82
N PRO A 114 -2.94 -4.12 -13.92
CA PRO A 114 -2.69 -3.27 -15.08
C PRO A 114 -1.31 -2.64 -14.95
N LYS A 115 -0.27 -3.35 -15.39
CA LYS A 115 1.13 -2.90 -15.30
C LYS A 115 1.33 -1.52 -15.94
N ASN A 116 0.69 -1.27 -17.08
CA ASN A 116 0.77 0.02 -17.79
C ASN A 116 0.15 1.19 -17.01
N THR A 117 -0.64 0.90 -15.98
CA THR A 117 -1.20 1.90 -15.07
C THR A 117 -0.31 2.09 -13.85
N TRP A 118 0.09 1.01 -13.19
CA TRP A 118 0.82 1.08 -11.93
C TRP A 118 2.30 1.43 -12.06
N LEU A 119 2.95 1.03 -13.16
CA LEU A 119 4.37 1.31 -13.33
C LEU A 119 4.64 2.82 -13.46
N PRO A 120 3.91 3.60 -14.30
CA PRO A 120 4.06 5.04 -14.34
C PRO A 120 3.76 5.74 -13.01
N ILE A 121 2.76 5.25 -12.25
CA ILE A 121 2.46 5.78 -10.92
C ILE A 121 3.66 5.62 -9.99
N LEU A 122 4.23 4.41 -9.93
CA LEU A 122 5.37 4.10 -9.06
C LEU A 122 6.65 4.85 -9.46
N GLU A 123 6.80 5.21 -10.73
CA GLU A 123 7.97 5.94 -11.25
C GLU A 123 7.93 7.43 -10.89
N VAL A 124 6.75 8.01 -10.68
CA VAL A 124 6.57 9.45 -10.43
C VAL A 124 6.32 9.77 -8.95
N VAL A 125 5.66 8.88 -8.21
CA VAL A 125 5.25 9.17 -6.84
C VAL A 125 6.43 9.27 -5.88
N ASN A 126 6.43 10.31 -5.04
CA ASN A 126 7.41 10.46 -3.98
C ASN A 126 7.03 9.59 -2.78
N ILE A 127 7.38 8.30 -2.86
CA ILE A 127 7.09 7.30 -1.82
C ILE A 127 7.66 7.70 -0.46
N HIS A 128 8.84 8.34 -0.42
CA HIS A 128 9.44 8.80 0.82
C HIS A 128 8.56 9.85 1.52
N ALA A 129 8.12 10.88 0.80
CA ALA A 129 7.23 11.90 1.33
C ALA A 129 5.89 11.32 1.82
N MET A 130 5.34 10.34 1.11
CA MET A 130 4.13 9.64 1.54
C MET A 130 4.31 8.89 2.85
N TYR A 131 5.46 8.24 3.07
CA TYR A 131 5.73 7.59 4.35
C TYR A 131 5.89 8.59 5.49
N GLN A 132 6.60 9.71 5.27
CA GLN A 132 6.70 10.77 6.29
C GLN A 132 5.32 11.27 6.70
N THR A 133 4.47 11.57 5.72
CA THR A 133 3.08 12.00 5.95
C THR A 133 2.28 10.94 6.72
N LEU A 134 2.43 9.65 6.36
CA LEU A 134 1.77 8.56 7.07
C LEU A 134 2.21 8.48 8.54
N PHE A 135 3.52 8.57 8.82
CA PHE A 135 4.02 8.53 10.19
C PHE A 135 3.54 9.72 11.01
N ASP A 136 3.58 10.92 10.44
CA ASP A 136 3.06 12.12 11.11
C ASP A 136 1.58 11.97 11.47
N ILE A 137 0.77 11.39 10.57
CA ILE A 137 -0.65 11.11 10.84
C ILE A 137 -0.79 10.08 11.97
N LEU A 138 -0.07 8.95 11.91
CA LEU A 138 -0.15 7.90 12.93
C LEU A 138 0.26 8.42 14.31
N GLU A 139 1.35 9.19 14.39
CA GLU A 139 1.84 9.81 15.62
C GLU A 139 0.83 10.85 16.16
N SER A 140 0.32 11.74 15.30
CA SER A 140 -0.66 12.77 15.70
C SER A 140 -1.97 12.19 16.26
N ARG A 141 -2.35 11.00 15.78
CA ARG A 141 -3.56 10.28 16.23
C ARG A 141 -3.25 9.23 17.30
N ALA A 142 -2.03 9.21 17.82
CA ALA A 142 -1.56 8.26 18.82
C ALA A 142 -1.84 6.78 18.47
N ILE A 143 -1.75 6.43 17.18
CA ILE A 143 -1.91 5.06 16.70
C ILE A 143 -0.54 4.36 16.78
N PRO A 144 -0.38 3.34 17.64
CA PRO A 144 0.85 2.54 17.69
C PRO A 144 1.15 1.92 16.33
N TYR A 145 2.41 1.90 15.93
CA TYR A 145 2.80 1.23 14.69
C TYR A 145 4.18 0.58 14.76
N GLN A 146 4.34 -0.47 13.96
CA GLN A 146 5.62 -1.09 13.65
C GLN A 146 5.94 -0.93 12.17
N ILE A 147 7.22 -0.85 11.81
CA ILE A 147 7.67 -0.77 10.42
C ILE A 147 8.42 -2.05 10.09
N LEU A 148 7.96 -2.78 9.09
CA LEU A 148 8.59 -4.01 8.64
C LEU A 148 9.24 -3.81 7.27
N PHE A 149 10.54 -4.07 7.20
CA PHE A 149 11.28 -4.09 5.96
C PHE A 149 11.08 -5.40 5.20
N ASN A 150 10.77 -5.27 3.90
CA ASN A 150 10.56 -6.38 2.99
C ASN A 150 11.40 -6.22 1.71
N GLY A 151 12.72 -6.39 1.87
CA GLY A 151 13.67 -6.51 0.76
C GLY A 151 13.64 -7.89 0.10
N ASN A 152 13.96 -7.94 -1.19
CA ASN A 152 14.18 -9.18 -1.93
C ASN A 152 15.70 -9.50 -1.87
N ARG A 153 16.15 -10.69 -1.48
CA ARG A 153 16.39 -11.76 -2.47
C ARG A 153 16.63 -13.17 -1.91
N ARG A 154 16.78 -13.40 -0.61
CA ARG A 154 17.15 -14.74 -0.08
C ARG A 154 16.64 -15.10 1.30
N LYS A 155 16.41 -14.12 2.18
CA LYS A 155 15.89 -14.38 3.52
C LYS A 155 14.40 -14.08 3.55
N PRO A 156 13.56 -15.03 3.97
CA PRO A 156 12.13 -14.79 4.09
C PRO A 156 11.85 -13.71 5.15
N GLN A 157 12.62 -13.60 6.23
CA GLN A 157 12.27 -12.75 7.36
C GLN A 157 12.07 -11.27 7.01
N MET A 158 10.96 -10.70 7.49
CA MET A 158 10.75 -9.26 7.52
C MET A 158 11.31 -8.77 8.85
N HIS A 159 12.25 -7.83 8.79
CA HIS A 159 12.87 -7.27 9.98
C HIS A 159 12.16 -5.97 10.36
N GLU A 160 12.01 -5.75 11.65
CA GLU A 160 11.55 -4.46 12.14
C GLU A 160 12.64 -3.41 11.90
N ILE A 161 12.21 -2.21 11.48
CA ILE A 161 13.08 -1.06 11.25
C ILE A 161 12.47 0.18 11.91
N THR A 162 13.27 1.22 12.06
CA THR A 162 12.81 2.50 12.61
C THR A 162 12.45 3.49 11.50
N ARG A 163 11.79 4.60 11.86
CA ARG A 163 11.47 5.70 10.93
C ARG A 163 12.72 6.27 10.25
N SER A 164 13.85 6.34 10.98
CA SER A 164 15.14 6.81 10.44
C SER A 164 15.75 5.89 9.40
N ASP A 165 15.38 4.59 9.39
CA ASP A 165 15.90 3.62 8.43
C ASP A 165 15.14 3.65 7.10
N VAL A 166 13.94 4.22 7.06
CA VAL A 166 13.05 4.21 5.89
C VAL A 166 13.71 4.78 4.63
N PRO A 167 14.45 5.91 4.65
CA PRO A 167 15.15 6.40 3.47
C PRO A 167 16.14 5.38 2.90
N ALA A 168 16.95 4.75 3.76
CA ALA A 168 17.91 3.71 3.36
C ALA A 168 17.21 2.43 2.88
N ALA A 169 16.06 2.08 3.48
CA ALA A 169 15.25 0.95 3.07
C ALA A 169 14.67 1.16 1.67
N LEU A 170 14.22 2.38 1.36
CA LEU A 170 13.66 2.73 0.05
C LEU A 170 14.71 2.77 -1.06
N SER A 171 15.92 3.28 -0.78
CA SER A 171 17.04 3.27 -1.72
C SER A 171 17.60 1.86 -1.95
N GLY A 172 17.29 0.91 -1.06
CA GLY A 172 17.85 -0.44 -1.07
C GLY A 172 19.26 -0.51 -0.49
N THR A 173 19.70 0.51 0.24
CA THR A 173 21.00 0.54 0.94
C THR A 173 20.89 0.09 2.40
N TYR A 174 19.69 -0.17 2.91
CA TYR A 174 19.51 -0.72 4.24
C TYR A 174 20.10 -2.13 4.34
N VAL A 175 21.10 -2.26 5.19
CA VAL A 175 21.65 -3.54 5.63
C VAL A 175 21.08 -3.77 7.02
N GLY A 176 20.12 -4.69 7.12
CA GLY A 176 19.59 -5.07 8.42
C GLY A 176 20.75 -5.54 9.30
N LEU A 177 20.87 -4.97 10.50
CA LEU A 177 21.72 -5.56 11.52
C LEU A 177 21.18 -6.97 11.73
N SER A 178 21.94 -7.99 11.30
CA SER A 178 21.64 -9.35 11.72
C SER A 178 21.74 -9.38 13.23
N ASP A 179 20.68 -9.82 13.89
CA ASP A 179 20.72 -10.16 15.31
C ASP A 179 21.77 -11.27 15.50
N GLY A 180 23.04 -10.88 15.71
CA GLY A 180 24.19 -11.74 16.00
C GLY A 180 24.76 -12.54 14.81
N GLU A 181 25.83 -12.03 14.19
CA GLU A 181 26.91 -12.76 13.45
C GLU A 181 27.78 -11.64 12.83
N ALA A 182 28.85 -11.14 13.46
CA ALA A 182 30.15 -11.82 13.60
C ALA A 182 30.20 -13.20 12.95
N ASP A 183 30.33 -13.27 11.62
CA ASP A 183 31.21 -14.30 11.06
C ASP A 183 31.67 -14.00 9.61
N ALA A 184 32.82 -14.59 9.32
CA ALA A 184 33.73 -14.30 8.23
C ALA A 184 33.23 -14.67 6.80
N GLY A 185 33.58 -13.78 5.86
CA GLY A 185 34.22 -14.17 4.60
C GLY A 185 33.38 -14.78 3.46
N TRP A 186 34.03 -14.80 2.29
CA TRP A 186 33.66 -15.49 1.04
C TRP A 186 32.83 -14.72 0.00
N ASP A 187 33.55 -13.90 -0.76
CA ASP A 187 33.75 -14.05 -2.20
C ASP A 187 32.94 -15.17 -2.93
N ARG A 188 32.01 -14.78 -3.82
CA ARG A 188 32.04 -15.07 -5.28
C ARG A 188 30.68 -14.86 -6.01
N PRO A 189 30.71 -14.61 -7.33
CA PRO A 189 29.56 -14.14 -8.13
C PRO A 189 28.93 -15.25 -8.99
N LEU A 190 27.62 -15.18 -9.26
CA LEU A 190 26.96 -15.95 -10.33
C LEU A 190 25.82 -15.10 -10.92
N ARG A 191 25.96 -14.64 -12.17
CA ARG A 191 25.73 -15.29 -13.47
C ARG A 191 24.28 -15.19 -13.96
N THR A 192 24.20 -14.56 -15.13
CA THR A 192 23.10 -14.36 -16.07
C THR A 192 22.41 -15.67 -16.48
N VAL A 193 21.09 -15.67 -16.59
CA VAL A 193 20.35 -16.55 -17.50
C VAL A 193 19.29 -15.74 -18.24
N CYS A 194 19.39 -15.79 -19.56
CA CYS A 194 18.49 -15.25 -20.57
C CYS A 194 17.51 -16.35 -20.99
N CYS A 195 16.22 -16.05 -21.15
CA CYS A 195 15.32 -16.83 -21.99
C CYS A 195 14.27 -15.90 -22.65
N ARG A 196 14.20 -16.02 -23.97
CA ARG A 196 13.31 -15.35 -24.92
C ARG A 196 11.92 -16.00 -24.98
N SER A 197 10.98 -15.26 -25.57
CA SER A 197 9.85 -15.71 -26.42
C SER A 197 8.42 -15.54 -25.88
N MET A 198 7.81 -14.44 -26.34
CA MET A 198 6.46 -14.20 -26.88
C MET A 198 5.35 -15.27 -26.79
N SER A 199 4.16 -14.82 -26.39
CA SER A 199 2.93 -14.93 -27.20
C SER A 199 1.90 -13.85 -26.81
N VAL A 200 1.14 -13.43 -27.82
CA VAL A 200 0.12 -12.37 -27.83
C VAL A 200 -1.24 -12.97 -27.42
N VAL A 201 -1.99 -12.29 -26.55
CA VAL A 201 -3.47 -12.39 -26.48
C VAL A 201 -4.05 -11.02 -26.14
N ARG A 202 -4.98 -10.56 -26.98
CA ARG A 202 -5.80 -9.35 -26.87
C ARG A 202 -7.07 -9.63 -26.02
N ASP A 203 -7.62 -8.52 -25.51
CA ASP A 203 -8.99 -8.27 -25.07
C ASP A 203 -9.49 -8.94 -23.77
N ASP A 204 -9.54 -8.16 -22.68
CA ASP A 204 -10.80 -7.78 -22.02
C ASP A 204 -10.55 -6.77 -20.89
N LEU A 205 -10.85 -5.49 -21.15
CA LEU A 205 -10.54 -4.36 -20.26
C LEU A 205 -11.73 -3.38 -20.16
N ARG A 206 -12.94 -3.91 -19.93
CA ARG A 206 -14.16 -3.08 -19.77
C ARG A 206 -14.90 -3.20 -18.44
N GLN A 207 -14.60 -4.18 -17.58
CA GLN A 207 -15.42 -4.39 -16.38
C GLN A 207 -14.98 -3.66 -15.10
N PHE A 208 -13.78 -3.07 -15.04
CA PHE A 208 -13.30 -2.38 -13.82
C PHE A 208 -13.14 -0.86 -13.94
N LEU A 209 -13.32 -0.27 -15.14
CA LEU A 209 -13.03 1.15 -15.38
C LEU A 209 -14.20 1.96 -15.97
N LEU A 210 -15.35 1.33 -16.23
CA LEU A 210 -16.53 1.98 -16.81
C LEU A 210 -17.74 1.87 -15.88
N ALA A 211 -17.68 2.55 -14.73
CA ALA A 211 -18.88 3.08 -14.10
C ALA A 211 -18.75 4.62 -14.11
N PRO A 212 -19.76 5.36 -14.61
CA PRO A 212 -19.68 6.81 -14.72
C PRO A 212 -19.55 7.44 -13.33
N THR A 213 -18.48 8.19 -13.12
CA THR A 213 -18.13 8.99 -11.94
C THR A 213 -19.05 10.20 -11.72
N LYS A 214 -20.34 10.09 -12.04
CA LYS A 214 -21.29 11.20 -11.94
C LYS A 214 -22.28 10.99 -10.80
N ARG A 215 -21.85 11.03 -9.51
CA ARG A 215 -22.69 11.55 -8.39
C ARG A 215 -22.18 11.48 -6.93
N LEU A 216 -20.96 11.04 -6.59
CA LEU A 216 -20.67 10.71 -5.19
C LEU A 216 -19.57 11.49 -4.46
N TRP A 217 -19.06 12.58 -5.01
CA TRP A 217 -18.11 13.46 -4.28
C TRP A 217 -18.54 14.93 -4.15
N LEU A 218 -19.57 15.36 -4.88
CA LEU A 218 -20.12 16.72 -4.77
C LEU A 218 -21.22 16.88 -3.70
N LYS A 219 -21.40 15.91 -2.78
CA LYS A 219 -22.35 16.02 -1.66
C LYS A 219 -21.74 15.73 -0.28
N ALA A 220 -20.43 15.58 -0.18
CA ALA A 220 -19.75 15.42 1.11
C ALA A 220 -19.44 16.76 1.82
N GLY A 221 -19.68 17.92 1.18
CA GLY A 221 -19.48 19.25 1.76
C GLY A 221 -20.76 19.99 2.17
N ALA A 222 -21.96 19.40 2.05
CA ALA A 222 -23.23 20.11 2.23
C ALA A 222 -24.14 19.57 3.35
N LEU A 223 -23.62 18.77 4.29
CA LEU A 223 -24.42 18.19 5.38
C LEU A 223 -23.85 18.39 6.80
N PHE A 224 -22.82 19.22 6.98
CA PHE A 224 -22.36 19.64 8.31
C PHE A 224 -22.34 21.17 8.43
N SER A 225 -23.54 21.76 8.48
CA SER A 225 -23.80 23.09 9.08
C SER A 225 -25.30 23.20 9.34
N ASN A 226 -25.75 22.64 10.46
CA ASN A 226 -26.95 23.08 11.17
C ASN A 226 -26.87 22.60 12.63
N VAL A 227 -25.97 23.24 13.38
CA VAL A 227 -26.15 23.40 14.82
C VAL A 227 -26.66 24.83 15.00
N SER A 228 -27.98 24.99 15.14
CA SER A 228 -28.57 26.20 15.72
C SER A 228 -29.11 25.84 17.10
N THR A 229 -28.63 26.60 18.06
CA THR A 229 -28.86 26.57 19.51
C THR A 229 -30.33 26.65 19.91
N PRO A 230 -30.71 26.16 21.11
CA PRO A 230 -32.01 26.45 21.69
C PRO A 230 -32.10 27.94 22.07
N LYS A 231 -33.25 28.57 21.81
CA LYS A 231 -33.55 29.93 22.29
C LYS A 231 -34.07 29.89 23.74
N PRO A 232 -33.85 30.98 24.51
CA PRO A 232 -34.29 31.11 25.89
C PRO A 232 -35.82 31.17 26.03
#